data_AF-A0A379ISV7-F1
#
_entry.id   AF-A0A379ISV7-F1
#
_cell.length_a   1.000
_cell.length_b   1.000
_cell.length_c   1.000
_cell.angle_alpha   90.00
_cell.angle_beta   90.00
_cell.angle_gamma   90.00
#
_symmetry.space_group_name_H-M   'P 1'
#
loop_
_entity.id
_entity.type
_entity.pdbx_description
1 polymer ?
#
loop_
_entity_poly.entity_id
_entity_poly.type
_entity_poly.pdbx_seq_one_letter_code
_entity_poly.pdbx_strand_id
1 'polypeptide(L)'
;MNVHRILLLGALILLGACKEERLVLHFEQPVSSGWGLDSQYQQAILDGLQNAGIDSSQATLDTRDNGKAVAVSFPEDALSQQQQASLTTYFDDLLKARAEAQQVRLRIKQQEPEVVKGDPFADTIRMLQAKANTMRPQFTSRIEYFDTPRLMYQEREAPGVRLYQSSPVHCQVTLGLEKPLPQIHYQLNAPGESGSVDMLNPFLATQSLRLPSSVSIGNSDLDKAVAEGHYRYKLITSANARANQADELVFFFGELGLIDHRGGLTTTDLGKFEANCLKRIMAAGRPFTFHYGNSLDRLIAVDYRFGETAR
;
A
#
# COMPACT_ATOMS: atom_id res chain seq x y z
N MET A 1 4.17 -79.60 8.73
CA MET A 1 5.34 -78.88 8.16
C MET A 1 4.83 -77.89 7.13
N ASN A 2 5.32 -76.63 7.19
CA ASN A 2 5.03 -75.45 6.35
C ASN A 2 3.61 -74.86 6.48
N VAL A 3 3.26 -73.95 7.40
CA VAL A 3 3.93 -72.78 8.01
C VAL A 3 4.32 -71.70 6.99
N HIS A 4 3.43 -70.69 6.92
CA HIS A 4 3.71 -69.25 6.83
C HIS A 4 4.58 -68.73 5.68
N ARG A 5 4.02 -68.56 4.47
CA ARG A 5 4.71 -67.76 3.42
C ARG A 5 3.87 -66.84 2.53
N ILE A 6 2.58 -66.61 2.78
CA ILE A 6 1.75 -65.82 1.83
C ILE A 6 0.93 -64.72 2.52
N LEU A 7 1.45 -64.08 3.58
CA LEU A 7 0.75 -62.98 4.26
C LEU A 7 1.70 -61.84 4.71
N LEU A 8 2.74 -61.57 3.92
CA LEU A 8 3.74 -60.52 4.23
C LEU A 8 4.19 -59.70 3.01
N LEU A 9 3.30 -59.51 2.02
CA LEU A 9 3.56 -58.67 0.84
C LEU A 9 2.48 -57.60 0.59
N GLY A 10 1.57 -57.37 1.54
CA GLY A 10 0.49 -56.37 1.43
C GLY A 10 0.64 -55.13 2.32
N ALA A 11 1.73 -55.00 3.08
CA ALA A 11 1.90 -53.94 4.10
C ALA A 11 3.07 -52.98 3.85
N LEU A 12 3.64 -52.96 2.64
CA LEU A 12 4.81 -52.13 2.28
C LEU A 12 4.49 -50.94 1.35
N ILE A 13 3.21 -50.63 1.12
CA ILE A 13 2.79 -49.51 0.22
C ILE A 13 2.17 -48.33 1.00
N LEU A 14 2.15 -48.37 2.35
CA LEU A 14 1.65 -47.26 3.18
C LEU A 14 2.75 -46.44 3.87
N LEU A 15 4.00 -46.54 3.42
CA LEU A 15 5.00 -45.49 3.63
C LEU A 15 4.75 -44.37 2.60
N GLY A 16 3.54 -43.82 2.59
CA GLY A 16 3.37 -42.48 2.05
C GLY A 16 4.21 -41.58 2.94
N ALA A 17 5.23 -40.95 2.38
CA ALA A 17 6.11 -40.03 3.09
C ALA A 17 5.24 -39.11 3.97
N CYS A 18 5.31 -39.30 5.29
CA CYS A 18 4.62 -38.43 6.23
C CYS A 18 5.13 -37.02 5.98
N LYS A 19 4.27 -36.15 5.46
CA LYS A 19 4.61 -34.75 5.34
C LYS A 19 4.49 -34.15 6.74
N GLU A 20 5.58 -33.56 7.20
CA GLU A 20 5.63 -32.85 8.47
C GLU A 20 5.33 -31.39 8.24
N GLU A 21 4.59 -30.80 9.17
CA GLU A 21 4.32 -29.37 9.18
C GLU A 21 5.60 -28.63 9.55
N ARG A 22 6.13 -27.84 8.62
CA ARG A 22 7.41 -27.12 8.81
C ARG A 22 7.22 -25.63 9.05
N LEU A 23 6.10 -25.07 8.59
CA LEU A 23 5.78 -23.68 8.81
C LEU A 23 4.26 -23.43 8.87
N VAL A 24 3.85 -22.46 9.69
CA VAL A 24 2.48 -21.98 9.76
C VAL A 24 2.47 -20.50 9.41
N LEU A 25 1.75 -20.16 8.34
CA LEU A 25 1.61 -18.80 7.83
C LEU A 25 0.33 -18.18 8.41
N HIS A 26 0.44 -17.09 9.15
CA HIS A 26 -0.70 -16.40 9.78
C HIS A 26 -1.08 -15.14 9.02
N PHE A 27 -2.37 -15.01 8.71
CA PHE A 27 -2.94 -13.91 7.94
C PHE A 27 -3.92 -13.10 8.80
N GLU A 28 -3.97 -11.79 8.54
CA GLU A 28 -4.88 -10.89 9.25
C GLU A 28 -6.36 -11.18 8.95
N GLN A 29 -6.65 -11.58 7.71
CA GLN A 29 -7.98 -11.93 7.22
C GLN A 29 -8.01 -13.39 6.75
N PRO A 30 -9.18 -14.05 6.76
CA PRO A 30 -9.30 -15.40 6.23
C PRO A 30 -8.85 -15.47 4.76
N VAL A 31 -8.07 -16.50 4.44
CA VAL A 31 -7.55 -16.80 3.10
C VAL A 31 -8.24 -18.01 2.47
N SER A 32 -9.29 -18.54 3.10
CA SER A 32 -10.06 -19.67 2.59
C SER A 32 -11.17 -19.23 1.63
N SER A 33 -11.48 -20.09 0.65
CA SER A 33 -12.66 -20.00 -0.21
C SER A 33 -13.43 -21.32 -0.15
N GLY A 34 -14.67 -21.29 0.34
CA GLY A 34 -15.48 -22.51 0.50
C GLY A 34 -14.82 -23.52 1.45
N TRP A 35 -14.46 -24.69 0.93
CA TRP A 35 -13.93 -25.82 1.71
C TRP A 35 -12.39 -25.88 1.78
N GLY A 36 -11.67 -24.91 1.21
CA GLY A 36 -10.21 -24.95 1.15
C GLY A 36 -9.56 -23.59 1.00
N LEU A 37 -8.25 -23.58 0.78
CA LEU A 37 -7.46 -22.38 0.51
C LEU A 37 -7.93 -21.73 -0.80
N ASP A 38 -8.07 -20.40 -0.80
CA ASP A 38 -8.35 -19.66 -2.04
C ASP A 38 -7.21 -19.86 -3.03
N SER A 39 -7.57 -20.11 -4.30
CA SER A 39 -6.60 -20.45 -5.35
C SER A 39 -5.52 -19.38 -5.57
N GLN A 40 -5.83 -18.10 -5.36
CA GLN A 40 -4.85 -17.03 -5.50
C GLN A 40 -3.85 -17.02 -4.34
N TYR A 41 -4.32 -17.27 -3.11
CA TYR A 41 -3.44 -17.44 -1.96
C TYR A 41 -2.60 -18.71 -2.06
N GLN A 42 -3.17 -19.81 -2.56
CA GLN A 42 -2.41 -21.02 -2.85
C GLN A 42 -1.27 -20.73 -3.81
N GLN A 43 -1.55 -20.10 -4.96
CA GLN A 43 -0.52 -19.75 -5.92
C GLN A 43 0.53 -18.81 -5.31
N ALA A 44 0.10 -17.77 -4.58
CA ALA A 44 1.01 -16.82 -3.95
C ALA A 44 1.96 -17.50 -2.95
N ILE A 45 1.46 -18.45 -2.13
CA ILE A 45 2.30 -19.22 -1.21
C ILE A 45 3.30 -20.09 -1.98
N LEU A 46 2.86 -20.81 -3.01
CA LEU A 46 3.74 -21.67 -3.81
C LEU A 46 4.83 -20.86 -4.54
N ASP A 47 4.49 -19.70 -5.11
CA ASP A 47 5.44 -18.78 -5.73
C ASP A 47 6.44 -18.24 -4.68
N GLY A 48 5.97 -17.95 -3.46
CA GLY A 48 6.83 -17.55 -2.35
C GLY A 48 7.84 -18.63 -1.97
N LEU A 49 7.41 -19.89 -1.92
CA LEU A 49 8.30 -21.04 -1.70
C LEU A 49 9.35 -21.15 -2.82
N GLN A 50 8.95 -21.01 -4.08
CA GLN A 50 9.88 -21.03 -5.22
C GLN A 50 10.90 -19.90 -5.16
N ASN A 51 10.45 -18.68 -4.82
CA ASN A 51 11.33 -17.51 -4.66
C ASN A 51 12.32 -17.69 -3.49
N ALA A 52 11.96 -18.46 -2.47
CA ALA A 52 12.86 -18.88 -1.40
C ALA A 52 13.79 -20.05 -1.81
N GLY A 53 13.73 -20.51 -3.06
CA GLY A 53 14.57 -21.60 -3.58
C GLY A 53 14.06 -23.00 -3.20
N ILE A 54 12.77 -23.14 -2.90
CA ILE A 54 12.15 -24.40 -2.51
C ILE A 54 11.34 -24.98 -3.67
N ASP A 55 11.44 -26.29 -3.88
CA ASP A 55 10.53 -27.00 -4.78
C ASP A 55 9.12 -27.04 -4.18
N SER A 56 8.28 -26.11 -4.62
CA SER A 56 6.91 -25.96 -4.14
C SER A 56 6.02 -27.16 -4.46
N SER A 57 6.40 -28.03 -5.42
CA SER A 57 5.61 -29.23 -5.76
C SER A 57 5.59 -30.27 -4.63
N GLN A 58 6.56 -30.19 -3.72
CA GLN A 58 6.64 -31.09 -2.56
C GLN A 58 5.78 -30.59 -1.39
N ALA A 59 5.35 -29.33 -1.39
CA ALA A 59 4.55 -28.75 -0.33
C ALA A 59 3.10 -29.24 -0.38
N THR A 60 2.49 -29.41 0.78
CA THR A 60 1.03 -29.48 0.96
C THR A 60 0.60 -28.28 1.80
N LEU A 61 -0.54 -27.67 1.44
CA LEU A 61 -1.10 -26.51 2.11
C LEU A 61 -2.45 -26.86 2.72
N ASP A 62 -2.58 -26.65 4.02
CA ASP A 62 -3.81 -26.91 4.76
C ASP A 62 -4.25 -25.68 5.55
N THR A 63 -5.49 -25.23 5.33
CA THR A 63 -6.06 -24.09 6.07
C THR A 63 -6.40 -24.49 7.50
N ARG A 64 -6.10 -23.59 8.44
CA ARG A 64 -6.35 -23.71 9.88
C ARG A 64 -7.00 -22.43 10.40
N ASP A 65 -7.41 -22.46 11.67
CA ASP A 65 -7.93 -21.30 12.40
C ASP A 65 -8.99 -20.50 11.62
N ASN A 66 -10.06 -21.19 11.21
CA ASN A 66 -11.14 -20.61 10.40
C ASN A 66 -10.64 -19.90 9.11
N GLY A 67 -9.57 -20.44 8.51
CA GLY A 67 -8.98 -19.92 7.29
C GLY A 67 -7.97 -18.79 7.49
N LYS A 68 -7.63 -18.41 8.73
CA LYS A 68 -6.63 -17.36 9.00
C LYS A 68 -5.19 -17.85 9.08
N ALA A 69 -4.99 -19.16 9.12
CA ALA A 69 -3.66 -19.75 9.10
C ALA A 69 -3.54 -20.80 7.98
N VAL A 70 -2.35 -20.96 7.43
CA VAL A 70 -2.02 -22.00 6.45
C VAL A 70 -0.82 -22.79 6.96
N ALA A 71 -1.05 -24.06 7.27
CA ALA A 71 0.02 -25.00 7.54
C ALA A 71 0.66 -25.43 6.22
N VAL A 72 1.98 -25.37 6.16
CA VAL A 72 2.77 -25.79 5.00
C VAL A 72 3.64 -26.96 5.41
N SER A 73 3.36 -28.10 4.77
CA SER A 73 3.94 -29.39 5.12
C SER A 73 4.83 -29.92 4.01
N PHE A 74 5.97 -30.48 4.37
CA PHE A 74 6.95 -31.06 3.45
C PHE A 74 7.31 -32.48 3.88
N PRO A 75 7.77 -33.36 2.96
CA PRO A 75 8.40 -34.62 3.35
C PRO A 75 9.56 -34.38 4.35
N GLU A 76 9.80 -35.32 5.26
CA GLU A 76 10.74 -35.20 6.38
C GLU A 76 12.14 -34.70 5.97
N ASP A 77 12.67 -35.17 4.84
CA ASP A 77 14.00 -34.82 4.31
C ASP A 77 13.99 -33.76 3.20
N ALA A 78 12.84 -33.15 2.89
CA ALA A 78 12.70 -32.26 1.74
C ALA A 78 13.41 -30.91 1.89
N LEU A 79 13.69 -30.48 3.12
CA LEU A 79 14.29 -29.18 3.40
C LEU A 79 15.64 -29.32 4.09
N SER A 80 16.72 -29.04 3.34
CA SER A 80 18.07 -28.88 3.90
C SER A 80 18.15 -27.67 4.85
N GLN A 81 19.17 -27.62 5.72
CA GLN A 81 19.39 -26.45 6.60
C GLN A 81 19.51 -25.13 5.83
N GLN A 82 20.14 -25.15 4.64
CA GLN A 82 20.25 -23.97 3.79
C GLN A 82 18.88 -23.51 3.27
N GLN A 83 18.01 -24.46 2.88
CA GLN A 83 16.66 -24.18 2.44
C GLN A 83 15.77 -23.67 3.59
N GLN A 84 15.92 -24.21 4.80
CA GLN A 84 15.24 -23.71 6.00
C GLN A 84 15.63 -22.26 6.28
N ALA A 85 16.94 -21.94 6.25
CA ALA A 85 17.43 -20.58 6.43
C ALA A 85 16.92 -19.61 5.35
N SER A 86 16.91 -20.05 4.09
CA SER A 86 16.37 -19.29 2.95
C SER A 86 14.89 -18.96 3.12
N LEU A 87 14.08 -19.95 3.55
CA LEU A 87 12.66 -19.75 3.86
C LEU A 87 12.45 -18.75 4.98
N THR A 88 13.22 -18.87 6.07
CA THR A 88 13.15 -17.93 7.20
C THR A 88 13.48 -16.51 6.75
N THR A 89 14.57 -16.33 5.99
CA THR A 89 14.95 -15.01 5.49
C THR A 89 13.86 -14.42 4.59
N TYR A 90 13.32 -15.23 3.67
CA TYR A 90 12.29 -14.77 2.74
C TYR A 90 11.03 -14.25 3.45
N PHE A 91 10.48 -15.02 4.39
CA PHE A 91 9.26 -14.63 5.08
C PHE A 91 9.50 -13.53 6.12
N ASP A 92 10.64 -13.55 6.82
CA ASP A 92 11.00 -12.48 7.76
C ASP A 92 11.19 -11.14 7.04
N ASP A 93 11.77 -11.13 5.84
CA ASP A 93 11.89 -9.93 5.01
C ASP A 93 10.53 -9.39 4.58
N LEU A 94 9.56 -10.27 4.30
CA LEU A 94 8.18 -9.85 4.00
C LEU A 94 7.51 -9.19 5.21
N LEU A 95 7.64 -9.78 6.40
CA LEU A 95 7.11 -9.23 7.65
C LEU A 95 7.77 -7.89 8.01
N LYS A 96 9.08 -7.79 7.81
CA LYS A 96 9.84 -6.55 8.02
C LYS A 96 9.39 -5.46 7.05
N ALA A 97 9.22 -5.77 5.77
CA ALA A 97 8.73 -4.81 4.78
C ALA A 97 7.35 -4.26 5.13
N ARG A 98 6.47 -5.09 5.71
CA ARG A 98 5.16 -4.65 6.21
C ARG A 98 5.30 -3.60 7.32
N ALA A 99 6.20 -3.80 8.28
CA ALA A 99 6.45 -2.84 9.33
C ALA A 99 7.05 -1.51 8.82
N GLU A 100 7.95 -1.57 7.84
CA GLU A 100 8.60 -0.39 7.26
C GLU A 100 7.66 0.43 6.37
N ALA A 101 6.80 -0.23 5.60
CA ALA A 101 5.89 0.41 4.65
C ALA A 101 4.72 1.18 5.28
N GLN A 102 4.52 1.06 6.59
CA GLN A 102 3.54 1.85 7.34
C GLN A 102 4.03 3.26 7.66
N GLN A 103 5.31 3.58 7.47
CA GLN A 103 5.85 4.89 7.82
C GLN A 103 5.61 5.91 6.71
N VAL A 104 5.00 7.05 7.06
CA VAL A 104 4.83 8.18 6.14
C VAL A 104 5.74 9.31 6.59
N ARG A 105 6.59 9.82 5.70
CA ARG A 105 7.48 10.95 6.00
C ARG A 105 7.23 12.08 5.02
N LEU A 106 6.97 13.27 5.54
CA LEU A 106 6.88 14.51 4.77
C LEU A 106 8.18 15.29 4.94
N ARG A 107 8.92 15.45 3.85
CA ARG A 107 10.17 16.22 3.82
C ARG A 107 9.96 17.56 3.12
N ILE A 108 10.33 18.65 3.77
CA ILE A 108 10.43 19.97 3.14
C ILE A 108 11.75 19.99 2.37
N LYS A 109 11.70 20.28 1.07
CA LYS A 109 12.91 20.38 0.25
C LYS A 109 13.61 21.68 0.60
N GLN A 110 14.77 21.56 1.24
CA GLN A 110 15.70 22.68 1.41
C GLN A 110 16.41 22.87 0.06
N GLN A 111 16.28 24.06 -0.51
CA GLN A 111 16.94 24.43 -1.77
C GLN A 111 17.48 25.85 -1.63
N GLU A 112 18.49 26.18 -2.41
CA GLU A 112 18.86 27.58 -2.63
C GLU A 112 17.78 28.26 -3.47
N PRO A 113 17.46 29.54 -3.21
CA PRO A 113 16.40 30.24 -3.92
C PRO A 113 16.80 30.43 -5.39
N GLU A 114 16.18 29.67 -6.28
CA GLU A 114 16.32 29.83 -7.73
C GLU A 114 15.40 30.99 -8.16
N VAL A 115 15.92 32.20 -8.04
CA VAL A 115 15.21 33.42 -8.40
C VAL A 115 15.50 33.77 -9.85
N VAL A 116 14.44 33.85 -10.67
CA VAL A 116 14.58 34.34 -12.04
C VAL A 116 14.95 35.82 -11.99
N LYS A 117 16.04 36.19 -12.68
CA LYS A 117 16.52 37.58 -12.73
C LYS A 117 15.42 38.48 -13.34
N GLY A 118 14.92 39.43 -12.55
CA GLY A 118 13.83 40.33 -12.93
C GLY A 118 12.45 39.98 -12.35
N ASP A 119 12.35 38.92 -11.53
CA ASP A 119 11.12 38.60 -10.82
C ASP A 119 10.83 39.64 -9.71
N PRO A 120 9.68 40.36 -9.75
CA PRO A 120 9.32 41.33 -8.72
C PRO A 120 9.11 40.70 -7.32
N PHE A 121 8.95 39.38 -7.23
CA PHE A 121 8.78 38.64 -5.97
C PHE A 121 10.07 37.97 -5.46
N ALA A 122 11.21 38.23 -6.10
CA ALA A 122 12.53 37.69 -5.77
C ALA A 122 12.84 37.71 -4.26
N ASP A 123 12.68 38.85 -3.61
CA ASP A 123 12.97 39.02 -2.18
C ASP A 123 12.01 38.24 -1.29
N THR A 124 10.73 38.20 -1.66
CA THR A 124 9.70 37.44 -0.96
C THR A 124 9.99 35.93 -1.03
N ILE A 125 10.38 35.43 -2.20
CA ILE A 125 10.80 34.03 -2.39
C ILE A 125 12.04 33.71 -1.56
N ARG A 126 13.07 34.59 -1.56
CA ARG A 126 14.27 34.41 -0.74
C ARG A 126 13.96 34.35 0.76
N MET A 127 13.14 35.27 1.26
CA MET A 127 12.74 35.31 2.67
C MET A 127 11.98 34.04 3.07
N LEU A 128 11.06 33.58 2.22
CA LEU A 128 10.29 32.35 2.44
C LEU A 128 11.18 31.12 2.46
N GLN A 129 12.15 31.04 1.56
CA GLN A 129 13.10 29.95 1.49
C GLN A 129 14.03 29.93 2.71
N ALA A 130 14.49 31.10 3.16
CA ALA A 130 15.26 31.23 4.40
C ALA A 130 14.44 30.76 5.61
N LYS A 131 13.16 31.15 5.69
CA LYS A 131 12.24 30.64 6.73
C LYS A 131 12.00 29.14 6.59
N ALA A 132 11.89 28.61 5.37
CA ALA A 132 11.76 27.17 5.13
C ALA A 132 12.96 26.38 5.64
N ASN A 133 14.16 26.92 5.45
CA ASN A 133 15.40 26.27 5.86
C ASN A 133 15.59 26.21 7.38
N THR A 134 14.95 27.11 8.15
CA THR A 134 14.97 27.07 9.63
C THR A 134 13.89 26.16 10.22
N MET A 135 12.90 25.72 9.43
CA MET A 135 11.86 24.83 9.90
C MET A 135 12.35 23.39 10.03
N ARG A 136 11.61 22.62 10.84
CA ARG A 136 11.81 21.17 10.92
C ARG A 136 11.73 20.57 9.51
N PRO A 137 12.81 19.95 9.01
CA PRO A 137 12.89 19.54 7.61
C PRO A 137 12.03 18.30 7.31
N GLN A 138 11.62 17.57 8.35
CA GLN A 138 10.93 16.30 8.20
C GLN A 138 9.91 16.05 9.31
N PHE A 139 8.71 15.67 8.89
CA PHE A 139 7.62 15.21 9.75
C PHE A 139 7.38 13.72 9.48
N THR A 140 7.08 12.96 10.53
CA THR A 140 6.85 11.51 10.43
C THR A 140 5.50 11.18 11.02
N SER A 141 4.76 10.32 10.34
CA SER A 141 3.53 9.70 10.78
C SER A 141 3.54 8.21 10.43
N ARG A 142 2.47 7.50 10.80
CA ARG A 142 2.21 6.12 10.40
C ARG A 142 0.82 6.03 9.79
N ILE A 143 0.64 5.07 8.89
CA ILE A 143 -0.68 4.77 8.35
C ILE A 143 -1.47 4.04 9.45
N GLU A 144 -2.60 4.63 9.83
CA GLU A 144 -3.52 4.07 10.82
C GLU A 144 -4.53 3.13 10.15
N TYR A 145 -5.09 3.55 9.02
CA TYR A 145 -6.09 2.77 8.30
C TYR A 145 -6.06 3.03 6.79
N PHE A 146 -6.67 2.11 6.06
CA PHE A 146 -6.90 2.15 4.62
C PHE A 146 -8.40 2.17 4.38
N ASP A 147 -8.90 3.19 3.68
CA ASP A 147 -10.32 3.24 3.29
C ASP A 147 -10.58 2.28 2.12
N THR A 148 -11.84 2.00 1.84
CA THR A 148 -12.27 1.30 0.63
C THR A 148 -11.88 2.08 -0.63
N PRO A 149 -11.39 1.41 -1.69
CA PRO A 149 -11.18 2.05 -2.99
C PRO A 149 -12.46 2.73 -3.48
N ARG A 150 -12.37 3.98 -3.93
CA ARG A 150 -13.52 4.75 -4.39
C ARG A 150 -13.39 5.10 -5.87
N LEU A 151 -14.51 4.97 -6.58
CA LEU A 151 -14.69 5.54 -7.89
C LEU A 151 -15.19 6.98 -7.74
N MET A 152 -14.49 7.91 -8.38
CA MET A 152 -14.87 9.31 -8.46
C MET A 152 -15.29 9.64 -9.88
N TYR A 153 -16.53 10.06 -10.04
CA TYR A 153 -17.04 10.61 -11.29
C TYR A 153 -17.93 11.79 -10.95
N GLN A 154 -17.82 12.85 -11.74
CA GLN A 154 -18.68 14.03 -11.62
C GLN A 154 -19.32 14.29 -12.96
N GLU A 155 -20.63 14.46 -12.93
CA GLU A 155 -21.35 15.05 -14.05
C GLU A 155 -20.83 16.49 -14.20
N ARG A 156 -20.12 16.77 -15.30
CA ARG A 156 -19.72 18.14 -15.64
C ARG A 156 -20.70 18.69 -16.67
N GLU A 157 -21.38 19.78 -16.31
CA GLU A 157 -22.20 20.54 -17.25
C GLU A 157 -21.29 21.18 -18.33
N ALA A 158 -21.48 20.80 -19.58
CA ALA A 158 -20.96 21.58 -20.70
C ALA A 158 -21.85 22.82 -20.89
N PRO A 159 -21.29 24.03 -21.08
CA PRO A 159 -22.09 25.23 -21.28
C PRO A 159 -23.06 25.05 -22.46
N GLY A 160 -24.37 25.06 -22.20
CA GLY A 160 -25.42 25.11 -23.23
C GLY A 160 -26.07 23.78 -23.66
N VAL A 161 -25.74 22.63 -23.06
CA VAL A 161 -26.36 21.33 -23.41
C VAL A 161 -27.05 20.71 -22.18
N ARG A 162 -28.37 20.48 -22.26
CA ARG A 162 -29.22 19.95 -21.15
C ARG A 162 -29.20 18.42 -20.99
N LEU A 163 -28.38 17.70 -21.75
CA LEU A 163 -28.37 16.24 -21.76
C LEU A 163 -26.93 15.73 -21.61
N TYR A 164 -26.63 15.18 -20.44
CA TYR A 164 -25.39 14.48 -20.14
C TYR A 164 -25.24 13.26 -21.06
N GLN A 165 -24.05 13.05 -21.62
CA GLN A 165 -23.76 11.83 -22.37
C GLN A 165 -22.73 10.96 -21.66
N SER A 166 -21.61 11.51 -21.18
CA SER A 166 -20.58 10.70 -20.49
C SER A 166 -19.71 11.49 -19.50
N SER A 167 -19.18 10.84 -18.45
CA SER A 167 -18.16 11.42 -17.55
C SER A 167 -16.97 10.47 -17.31
N PRO A 168 -15.74 10.99 -17.11
CA PRO A 168 -14.61 10.15 -16.73
C PRO A 168 -14.75 9.60 -15.31
N VAL A 169 -14.36 8.34 -15.14
CA VAL A 169 -14.26 7.66 -13.85
C VAL A 169 -12.80 7.64 -13.42
N HIS A 170 -12.54 8.12 -12.22
CA HIS A 170 -11.23 8.09 -11.59
C HIS A 170 -11.19 7.13 -10.41
N CYS A 171 -10.05 6.48 -10.23
CA CYS A 171 -9.80 5.61 -9.08
C CYS A 171 -9.01 6.36 -8.01
N GLN A 172 -9.46 6.31 -6.77
CA GLN A 172 -8.71 6.85 -5.63
C GLN A 172 -8.81 5.95 -4.40
N VAL A 173 -7.84 6.10 -3.51
CA VAL A 173 -7.86 5.47 -2.19
C VAL A 173 -7.37 6.46 -1.13
N THR A 174 -7.99 6.44 0.04
CA THR A 174 -7.66 7.31 1.15
C THR A 174 -6.98 6.52 2.25
N LEU A 175 -5.91 7.08 2.81
CA LEU A 175 -5.16 6.54 3.94
C LEU A 175 -5.27 7.49 5.12
N GLY A 176 -5.61 6.98 6.30
CA GLY A 176 -5.57 7.74 7.54
C GLY A 176 -4.18 7.72 8.17
N LEU A 177 -3.81 8.83 8.81
CA LEU A 177 -2.51 8.99 9.48
C LEU A 177 -2.70 9.06 10.99
N GLU A 178 -1.96 8.23 11.74
CA GLU A 178 -2.00 8.22 13.22
C GLU A 178 -1.67 9.61 13.81
N LYS A 179 -0.78 10.34 13.13
CA LYS A 179 -0.43 11.73 13.48
C LYS A 179 -0.65 12.61 12.26
N PRO A 180 -1.39 13.72 12.39
CA PRO A 180 -1.54 14.64 11.28
C PRO A 180 -0.19 15.24 10.89
N LEU A 181 0.02 15.35 9.58
CA LEU A 181 1.10 16.10 8.98
C LEU A 181 0.69 17.57 8.85
N PRO A 182 1.64 18.52 8.95
CA PRO A 182 1.32 19.93 8.76
C PRO A 182 0.90 20.18 7.32
N GLN A 183 -0.17 20.96 7.13
CA GLN A 183 -0.44 21.54 5.84
C GLN A 183 0.58 22.65 5.57
N ILE A 184 1.45 22.42 4.59
CA ILE A 184 2.50 23.38 4.20
C ILE A 184 1.87 24.44 3.27
N HIS A 185 0.98 25.24 3.85
CA HIS A 185 0.44 26.47 3.27
C HIS A 185 0.85 27.62 4.20
N TYR A 186 1.84 28.41 3.79
CA TYR A 186 2.22 29.58 4.58
C TYR A 186 1.45 30.79 4.08
N GLN A 187 0.67 31.39 4.97
CA GLN A 187 0.26 32.78 4.83
C GLN A 187 1.41 33.66 5.33
N LEU A 188 1.84 34.59 4.48
CA LEU A 188 2.85 35.56 4.84
C LEU A 188 2.21 36.65 5.71
N ASN A 189 2.52 36.64 7.00
CA ASN A 189 2.34 37.82 7.83
C ASN A 189 3.66 38.60 7.75
N ALA A 190 3.67 39.76 7.09
CA ALA A 190 4.85 40.62 7.12
C ALA A 190 5.06 41.15 8.54
N PRO A 191 6.29 41.15 9.09
CA PRO A 191 6.58 41.84 10.34
C PRO A 191 6.34 43.34 10.15
N GLY A 192 5.79 44.00 11.16
CA GLY A 192 5.45 45.41 11.11
C GLY A 192 6.62 46.30 10.72
N GLU A 193 6.49 46.98 9.58
CA GLU A 193 7.20 48.21 9.28
C GLU A 193 6.18 49.34 9.15
N SER A 194 6.18 50.21 10.15
CA SER A 194 5.45 51.47 10.17
C SER A 194 6.05 52.39 9.10
N GLY A 195 5.57 52.32 7.86
CA GLY A 195 5.98 53.27 6.83
C GLY A 195 5.69 52.82 5.40
N SER A 196 4.64 53.39 4.80
CA SER A 196 4.46 53.55 3.34
C SER A 196 4.32 52.31 2.44
N VAL A 197 3.96 51.13 2.96
CA VAL A 197 3.65 49.96 2.11
C VAL A 197 2.35 49.23 2.54
N ASP A 198 1.26 49.98 2.69
CA ASP A 198 -0.06 49.44 3.11
C ASP A 198 -0.77 48.57 2.05
N MET A 199 -0.30 48.53 0.80
CA MET A 199 -0.94 47.71 -0.26
C MET A 199 -0.29 46.34 -0.50
N LEU A 200 0.96 46.11 -0.09
CA LEU A 200 1.61 44.80 -0.26
C LEU A 200 1.22 43.81 0.85
N ASN A 201 0.91 44.32 2.04
CA ASN A 201 0.59 43.49 3.20
C ASN A 201 -0.71 42.66 3.03
N PRO A 202 -1.84 43.23 2.57
CA PRO A 202 -3.04 42.43 2.29
C PRO A 202 -2.87 41.49 1.07
N PHE A 203 -2.06 41.88 0.08
CA PHE A 203 -1.75 41.02 -1.07
C PHE A 203 -0.91 39.81 -0.66
N LEU A 204 0.11 40.00 0.18
CA LEU A 204 0.94 38.90 0.69
C LEU A 204 0.21 38.02 1.71
N ALA A 205 -0.68 38.60 2.53
CA ALA A 205 -1.53 37.85 3.46
C ALA A 205 -2.55 36.95 2.74
N THR A 206 -2.94 37.29 1.51
CA THR A 206 -3.84 36.47 0.67
C THR A 206 -3.09 35.45 -0.20
N GLN A 207 -1.77 35.60 -0.35
CA GLN A 207 -0.93 34.68 -1.10
C GLN A 207 -0.53 33.50 -0.20
N SER A 208 -1.14 32.33 -0.45
CA SER A 208 -0.69 31.08 0.17
C SER A 208 0.53 30.57 -0.60
N LEU A 209 1.70 30.56 0.04
CA LEU A 209 2.90 30.01 -0.58
C LEU A 209 3.09 28.54 -0.18
N ARG A 210 3.20 27.68 -1.19
CA ARG A 210 3.43 26.25 -1.02
C ARG A 210 4.92 25.96 -1.12
N LEU A 211 5.53 25.50 -0.04
CA LEU A 211 6.93 25.07 -0.10
C LEU A 211 7.02 23.74 -0.85
N PRO A 212 8.11 23.54 -1.62
CA PRO A 212 8.36 22.25 -2.24
C PRO A 212 8.54 21.20 -1.15
N SER A 213 7.70 20.18 -1.17
CA SER A 213 7.75 19.07 -0.23
C SER A 213 7.56 17.75 -0.96
N SER A 214 8.07 16.69 -0.36
CA SER A 214 7.89 15.32 -0.85
C SER A 214 7.45 14.43 0.30
N VAL A 215 6.38 13.69 0.08
CA VAL A 215 6.00 12.55 0.91
C VAL A 215 6.74 11.31 0.39
N SER A 216 7.33 10.55 1.30
CA SER A 216 7.85 9.20 1.07
C SER A 216 7.10 8.22 1.95
N ILE A 217 6.73 7.06 1.40
CA ILE A 217 6.04 5.99 2.14
C ILE A 217 6.95 4.77 2.26
N GLY A 218 7.50 4.58 3.47
CA GLY A 218 8.38 3.48 3.80
C GLY A 218 9.51 3.26 2.79
N ASN A 219 10.04 2.04 2.73
CA ASN A 219 10.95 1.60 1.68
C ASN A 219 10.13 0.85 0.62
N SER A 220 9.39 1.59 -0.20
CA SER A 220 8.53 1.03 -1.24
C SER A 220 8.86 1.61 -2.61
N ASP A 221 8.62 0.82 -3.66
CA ASP A 221 8.72 1.27 -5.06
C ASP A 221 7.73 2.39 -5.41
N LEU A 222 6.78 2.67 -4.51
CA LEU A 222 5.76 3.70 -4.68
C LEU A 222 6.37 5.09 -4.85
N ASP A 223 7.44 5.41 -4.11
CA ASP A 223 8.10 6.71 -4.20
C ASP A 223 8.65 6.95 -5.62
N LYS A 224 9.22 5.90 -6.22
CA LYS A 224 9.72 5.94 -7.59
C LYS A 224 8.58 6.08 -8.59
N ALA A 225 7.51 5.30 -8.44
CA ALA A 225 6.35 5.38 -9.32
C ALA A 225 5.65 6.75 -9.28
N VAL A 226 5.62 7.40 -8.10
CA VAL A 226 5.13 8.78 -7.97
C VAL A 226 6.08 9.77 -8.65
N ALA A 227 7.39 9.61 -8.48
CA ALA A 227 8.39 10.47 -9.13
C ALA A 227 8.35 10.38 -10.66
N GLU A 228 8.06 9.19 -11.19
CA GLU A 228 7.86 8.92 -12.63
C GLU A 228 6.49 9.36 -13.13
N GLY A 229 5.61 9.86 -12.25
CA GLY A 229 4.31 10.41 -12.60
C GLY A 229 3.22 9.37 -12.83
N HIS A 230 3.44 8.09 -12.49
CA HIS A 230 2.44 7.04 -12.61
C HIS A 230 1.27 7.24 -11.64
N TYR A 231 1.54 7.80 -10.46
CA TYR A 231 0.52 8.07 -9.43
C TYR A 231 0.67 9.49 -8.87
N ARG A 232 -0.43 10.03 -8.35
CA ARG A 232 -0.45 11.32 -7.66
C ARG A 232 -1.05 11.16 -6.28
N TYR A 233 -0.68 12.01 -5.34
CA TYR A 233 -1.32 12.06 -4.03
C TYR A 233 -1.64 13.49 -3.60
N LYS A 234 -2.54 13.62 -2.62
CA LYS A 234 -2.85 14.86 -1.92
C LYS A 234 -2.98 14.60 -0.42
N LEU A 235 -2.36 15.47 0.36
CA LEU A 235 -2.64 15.58 1.79
C LEU A 235 -3.94 16.38 1.96
N ILE A 236 -4.89 15.83 2.69
CA ILE A 236 -6.17 16.48 2.98
C ILE A 236 -6.45 16.47 4.49
N THR A 237 -7.34 17.37 4.91
CA THR A 237 -7.89 17.40 6.27
C THR A 237 -9.23 16.69 6.23
N SER A 238 -9.39 15.65 7.06
CA SER A 238 -10.67 14.97 7.23
C SER A 238 -11.70 15.93 7.82
N ALA A 239 -12.99 15.63 7.63
CA ALA A 239 -14.07 16.48 8.14
C ALA A 239 -14.05 16.68 9.67
N ASN A 240 -13.42 15.75 10.39
CA ASN A 240 -13.37 15.73 11.86
C ASN A 240 -12.04 16.25 12.42
N ALA A 241 -11.04 16.51 11.58
CA ALA A 241 -9.74 16.98 12.01
C ALA A 241 -9.75 18.46 12.41
N ARG A 242 -8.77 18.83 13.25
CA ARG A 242 -8.50 20.24 13.57
C ARG A 242 -8.09 20.97 12.29
N ALA A 243 -8.52 22.23 12.16
CA ALA A 243 -8.15 23.07 11.03
C ALA A 243 -6.62 23.11 10.81
N ASN A 244 -6.18 23.11 9.55
CA ASN A 244 -4.79 23.17 9.10
C ASN A 244 -3.91 21.95 9.46
N GLN A 245 -4.53 20.81 9.79
CA GLN A 245 -3.85 19.54 10.00
C GLN A 245 -4.27 18.54 8.92
N ALA A 246 -3.30 17.99 8.18
CA ALA A 246 -3.57 16.94 7.20
C ALA A 246 -3.39 15.57 7.84
N ASP A 247 -4.50 14.94 8.18
CA ASP A 247 -4.58 13.60 8.78
C ASP A 247 -4.89 12.50 7.75
N GLU A 248 -5.14 12.86 6.49
CA GLU A 248 -5.41 11.91 5.43
C GLU A 248 -4.52 12.13 4.19
N LEU A 249 -4.21 11.03 3.51
CA LEU A 249 -3.48 11.00 2.24
C LEU A 249 -4.33 10.30 1.18
N VAL A 250 -4.72 11.03 0.14
CA VAL A 250 -5.51 10.51 -0.98
C VAL A 250 -4.60 10.23 -2.15
N PHE A 251 -4.53 8.98 -2.60
CA PHE A 251 -3.85 8.58 -3.83
C PHE A 251 -4.82 8.51 -5.00
N PHE A 252 -4.37 8.99 -6.16
CA PHE A 252 -5.10 9.00 -7.42
C PHE A 252 -4.40 8.07 -8.42
N PHE A 253 -5.13 7.05 -8.89
CA PHE A 253 -4.64 6.02 -9.82
C PHE A 253 -5.09 6.27 -11.27
N GLY A 254 -5.41 7.53 -11.57
CA GLY A 254 -5.77 8.01 -12.90
C GLY A 254 -7.20 7.68 -13.31
N GLU A 255 -7.48 7.96 -14.57
CA GLU A 255 -8.75 7.66 -15.23
C GLU A 255 -8.82 6.18 -15.63
N LEU A 256 -10.00 5.58 -15.44
CA LEU A 256 -10.30 4.20 -15.80
C LEU A 256 -11.10 4.07 -17.10
N GLY A 257 -11.76 5.16 -17.53
CA GLY A 257 -12.59 5.25 -18.72
C GLY A 257 -13.77 6.19 -18.52
N LEU A 258 -14.72 6.16 -19.45
CA LEU A 258 -15.95 6.97 -19.43
C LEU A 258 -17.15 6.11 -19.02
N ILE A 259 -18.09 6.71 -18.29
CA ILE A 259 -19.42 6.16 -18.01
C ILE A 259 -20.47 7.01 -18.71
N ASP A 260 -21.54 6.36 -19.18
CA ASP A 260 -22.64 7.04 -19.84
C ASP A 260 -23.80 7.29 -18.88
N HIS A 261 -24.34 8.52 -18.95
CA HIS A 261 -25.44 8.97 -18.11
C HIS A 261 -26.75 8.98 -18.90
N ARG A 262 -27.81 8.43 -18.32
CA ARG A 262 -29.19 8.58 -18.83
C ARG A 262 -30.13 8.92 -17.69
N GLY A 263 -30.63 10.16 -17.67
CA GLY A 263 -31.59 10.62 -16.67
C GLY A 263 -31.04 10.67 -15.24
N GLY A 264 -29.75 10.99 -15.07
CA GLY A 264 -29.08 11.05 -13.76
C GLY A 264 -28.68 9.69 -13.19
N LEU A 265 -28.83 8.61 -13.97
CA LEU A 265 -28.35 7.27 -13.63
C LEU A 265 -27.22 6.86 -14.58
N THR A 266 -26.25 6.12 -14.04
CA THR A 266 -25.21 5.49 -14.85
C THR A 266 -25.76 4.23 -15.49
N THR A 267 -25.65 4.14 -16.82
CA THR A 267 -26.09 2.94 -17.55
C THR A 267 -25.00 1.87 -17.67
N THR A 268 -23.77 2.24 -17.31
CA THR A 268 -22.60 1.36 -17.33
C THR A 268 -22.47 0.59 -16.02
N ASP A 269 -22.15 -0.70 -16.10
CA ASP A 269 -21.81 -1.51 -14.94
C ASP A 269 -20.53 -1.00 -14.26
N LEU A 270 -20.68 -0.53 -13.02
CA LEU A 270 -19.57 0.00 -12.22
C LEU A 270 -18.63 -1.10 -11.73
N GLY A 271 -19.08 -2.37 -11.65
CA GLY A 271 -18.26 -3.48 -11.14
C GLY A 271 -16.98 -3.70 -11.94
N LYS A 272 -17.02 -3.47 -13.26
CA LYS A 272 -15.81 -3.50 -14.11
C LYS A 272 -14.81 -2.40 -13.72
N PHE A 273 -15.29 -1.20 -13.40
CA PHE A 273 -14.44 -0.10 -12.97
C PHE A 273 -13.86 -0.34 -11.58
N GLU A 274 -14.65 -0.91 -10.66
CA GLU A 274 -14.19 -1.30 -9.33
C GLU A 274 -13.07 -2.34 -9.41
N ALA A 275 -13.26 -3.40 -10.20
CA ALA A 275 -12.24 -4.43 -10.42
C ALA A 275 -10.95 -3.84 -11.04
N ASN A 276 -11.08 -2.94 -12.02
CA ASN A 276 -9.94 -2.26 -12.63
C ASN A 276 -9.24 -1.30 -11.65
N CYS A 277 -10.00 -0.62 -10.78
CA CYS A 277 -9.46 0.25 -9.74
C CYS A 277 -8.63 -0.57 -8.74
N LEU A 278 -9.18 -1.68 -8.25
CA LEU A 278 -8.48 -2.60 -7.35
C LEU A 278 -7.20 -3.14 -7.99
N LYS A 279 -7.26 -3.54 -9.26
CA LYS A 279 -6.08 -4.02 -10.00
C LYS A 279 -4.98 -2.95 -10.08
N ARG A 280 -5.33 -1.68 -10.34
CA ARG A 280 -4.35 -0.58 -10.39
C ARG A 280 -3.76 -0.26 -9.03
N ILE A 281 -4.57 -0.29 -7.99
CA ILE A 281 -4.12 -0.09 -6.60
C ILE A 281 -3.12 -1.19 -6.23
N MET A 282 -3.44 -2.46 -6.51
CA MET A 282 -2.52 -3.57 -6.26
C MET A 282 -1.24 -3.49 -7.10
N ALA A 283 -1.33 -3.03 -8.35
CA ALA A 283 -0.15 -2.84 -9.21
C ALA A 283 0.80 -1.74 -8.72
N ALA A 284 0.34 -0.84 -7.85
CA ALA A 284 1.21 0.12 -7.17
C ALA A 284 2.04 -0.52 -6.04
N GLY A 285 1.78 -1.78 -5.70
CA GLY A 285 2.55 -2.55 -4.75
C GLY A 285 2.35 -2.11 -3.30
N ARG A 286 3.40 -2.24 -2.50
CA ARG A 286 3.41 -1.88 -1.08
C ARG A 286 3.28 -0.34 -0.92
N PRO A 287 2.44 0.16 0.02
CA PRO A 287 1.77 -0.59 1.06
C PRO A 287 0.37 -1.12 0.69
N PHE A 288 -0.12 -0.90 -0.51
CA PHE A 288 -1.51 -1.26 -0.88
C PHE A 288 -1.75 -2.77 -0.86
N THR A 289 -0.77 -3.57 -1.30
CA THR A 289 -0.83 -5.04 -1.28
C THR A 289 -0.94 -5.65 0.12
N PHE A 290 -0.57 -4.92 1.17
CA PHE A 290 -0.77 -5.35 2.57
C PHE A 290 -2.25 -5.40 2.97
N HIS A 291 -3.10 -4.60 2.31
CA HIS A 291 -4.50 -4.38 2.67
C HIS A 291 -5.47 -4.87 1.59
N TYR A 292 -5.08 -4.82 0.33
CA TYR A 292 -5.94 -5.15 -0.81
C TYR A 292 -5.48 -6.40 -1.56
N GLY A 293 -6.47 -7.16 -2.02
CA GLY A 293 -6.28 -8.35 -2.83
C GLY A 293 -5.77 -9.57 -2.08
N ASN A 294 -5.44 -10.60 -2.84
CA ASN A 294 -5.00 -11.90 -2.33
C ASN A 294 -3.50 -12.04 -2.61
N SER A 295 -2.67 -11.64 -1.66
CA SER A 295 -1.20 -11.70 -1.81
C SER A 295 -0.53 -12.12 -0.50
N LEU A 296 0.70 -12.62 -0.60
CA LEU A 296 1.51 -12.98 0.56
C LEU A 296 1.80 -11.79 1.48
N ASP A 297 1.74 -10.55 0.99
CA ASP A 297 1.90 -9.35 1.81
C ASP A 297 0.86 -9.28 2.96
N ARG A 298 -0.26 -10.01 2.86
CA ARG A 298 -1.28 -10.11 3.92
C ARG A 298 -0.85 -10.90 5.16
N LEU A 299 0.33 -11.53 5.10
CA LEU A 299 0.96 -12.25 6.21
C LEU A 299 1.29 -11.30 7.37
N ILE A 300 1.04 -11.75 8.60
CA ILE A 300 1.32 -11.01 9.83
C ILE A 300 2.27 -11.73 10.77
N ALA A 301 2.41 -13.05 10.64
CA ALA A 301 3.37 -13.84 11.40
C ALA A 301 3.67 -15.17 10.69
N VAL A 302 4.80 -15.78 11.04
CA VAL A 302 5.18 -17.13 10.63
C VAL A 302 5.72 -17.89 11.84
N ASP A 303 5.21 -19.10 12.06
CA ASP A 303 5.79 -20.04 13.00
C ASP A 303 6.67 -21.04 12.24
N TYR A 304 7.94 -21.11 12.59
CA TYR A 304 8.89 -22.07 12.00
C TYR A 304 9.01 -23.31 12.90
N ARG A 305 8.90 -24.51 12.32
CA ARG A 305 8.97 -25.80 13.02
C ARG A 305 10.10 -26.70 12.55
N PHE A 306 11.22 -26.08 12.18
CA PHE A 306 12.42 -26.79 11.76
C PHE A 306 13.15 -27.43 12.95
N GLY A 307 12.56 -28.45 13.59
CA GLY A 307 13.21 -29.14 14.72
C GLY A 307 12.34 -29.92 15.71
N GLU A 308 11.02 -30.02 15.53
CA GLU A 308 10.20 -30.91 16.37
C GLU A 308 10.17 -32.34 15.82
N THR A 309 11.35 -32.98 15.76
CA THR A 309 11.38 -34.44 15.82
C THR A 309 10.90 -34.84 17.21
N ALA A 310 9.71 -35.44 17.28
CA ALA A 310 9.20 -36.11 18.47
C ALA A 310 10.31 -36.97 19.10
N ARG A 311 10.63 -36.68 20.37
CA ARG A 311 11.25 -37.68 21.24
C ARG A 311 10.17 -38.58 21.82
#